data_AF-A0A5S4TGY7-F1
#
_entry.id   AF-A0A5S4TGY7-F1
#
_cell.length_a   1.000
_cell.length_b   1.000
_cell.length_c   1.000
_cell.angle_alpha   90.00
_cell.angle_beta   90.00
_cell.angle_gamma   90.00
#
_symmetry.space_group_name_H-M   'P 1'
#
loop_
_entity.id
_entity.type
_entity.pdbx_description
1 polymer ?
#
loop_
_entity_poly.entity_id
_entity_poly.type
_entity_poly.pdbx_seq_one_letter_code
_entity_poly.pdbx_strand_id
1 'polypeptide(L)' 'MDQEIFNGFNILLKKMYGKQASIETFNQFIEYCQRGKEVNGVRPVLNPVNLYAFGLSITTLEAMKIYRER' A
#
# COMPACT_ATOMS: atom_id res chain seq x y z
N MET A 1 2.72 -15.85 8.29
CA MET A 1 1.24 -15.75 8.37
C MET A 1 0.76 -14.82 7.27
N ASP A 2 1.38 -14.87 6.08
CA ASP A 2 1.51 -13.65 5.24
C ASP A 2 1.08 -13.80 3.78
N GLN A 3 0.99 -15.02 3.25
CA GLN A 3 0.60 -15.20 1.84
C GLN A 3 -0.87 -14.87 1.60
N GLU A 4 -1.78 -15.23 2.50
CA GLU A 4 -3.21 -14.91 2.34
C GLU A 4 -3.47 -13.40 2.45
N ILE A 5 -2.80 -12.72 3.39
CA ILE A 5 -2.90 -11.27 3.53
C ILE A 5 -2.28 -10.58 2.31
N PHE A 6 -1.08 -10.98 1.90
CA PHE A 6 -0.43 -10.46 0.69
C PHE A 6 -1.31 -10.64 -0.56
N ASN A 7 -1.89 -11.83 -0.74
CA ASN A 7 -2.80 -12.12 -1.85
C ASN A 7 -4.05 -11.25 -1.78
N GLY A 8 -4.67 -11.12 -0.60
CA GLY A 8 -5.82 -10.25 -0.37
C GLY A 8 -5.53 -8.78 -0.72
N PHE A 9 -4.38 -8.26 -0.29
CA PHE A 9 -3.93 -6.92 -0.64
C PHE A 9 -3.73 -6.77 -2.14
N ASN A 10 -3.10 -7.75 -2.80
CA ASN A 10 -2.90 -7.71 -4.24
C ASN A 10 -4.19 -7.79 -5.06
N ILE A 11 -5.19 -8.53 -4.59
CA ILE A 11 -6.54 -8.53 -5.19
C ILE A 11 -7.14 -7.12 -5.11
N LEU A 12 -7.06 -6.48 -3.95
CA LEU A 12 -7.57 -5.12 -3.75
C LEU A 12 -6.80 -4.08 -4.57
N LEU A 13 -5.46 -4.15 -4.58
CA LEU A 13 -4.62 -3.29 -5.40
C LEU A 13 -4.94 -3.42 -6.89
N LYS A 14 -5.16 -4.64 -7.37
CA LYS A 14 -5.52 -4.86 -8.77
C LYS A 14 -6.89 -4.27 -9.10
N LYS A 15 -7.86 -4.40 -8.19
CA LYS A 15 -9.20 -3.80 -8.34
C LYS A 15 -9.16 -2.27 -8.32
N MET A 16 -8.39 -1.68 -7.41
CA MET A 16 -8.35 -0.22 -7.22
C MET A 16 -7.45 0.48 -8.25
N TYR A 17 -6.26 -0.08 -8.49
CA TYR A 17 -5.17 0.58 -9.22
C TYR A 17 -4.73 -0.18 -10.47
N GLY A 18 -5.29 -1.37 -10.75
CA GLY A 18 -4.86 -2.19 -11.88
C GLY A 18 -3.40 -2.64 -11.78
N LYS A 19 -2.81 -2.54 -10.59
CA LYS A 19 -1.41 -2.85 -10.29
C LYS A 19 -1.34 -3.82 -9.12
N GLN A 20 -0.19 -4.46 -8.96
CA GLN A 20 0.11 -5.36 -7.85
C GLN A 20 1.44 -4.92 -7.21
N ALA A 21 1.60 -5.20 -5.93
CA ALA A 21 2.85 -5.02 -5.21
C ALA A 21 3.65 -6.33 -5.23
N SER A 22 4.98 -6.21 -5.25
CA SER A 22 5.85 -7.35 -5.00
C SER A 22 5.78 -7.77 -3.53
N ILE A 23 6.14 -9.01 -3.24
CA ILE A 23 6.22 -9.51 -1.85
C ILE A 23 7.27 -8.75 -1.04
N GLU A 24 8.36 -8.32 -1.68
CA GLU A 24 9.40 -7.49 -1.05
C GLU A 24 8.84 -6.13 -0.60
N THR A 25 8.15 -5.42 -1.48
CA THR A 25 7.52 -4.13 -1.15
C THR A 25 6.45 -4.30 -0.06
N PHE A 26 5.68 -5.38 -0.11
CA PHE A 26 4.71 -5.69 0.94
C PHE A 26 5.38 -5.87 2.30
N ASN A 27 6.43 -6.69 2.38
CA ASN A 27 7.17 -6.93 3.62
C ASN A 27 7.79 -5.65 4.18
N GLN A 28 8.43 -4.84 3.33
CA GLN A 28 8.96 -3.53 3.73
C GLN A 28 7.85 -2.60 4.25
N PHE A 29 6.66 -2.65 3.67
CA PHE A 29 5.51 -1.89 4.13
C PHE A 29 4.97 -2.39 5.49
N ILE A 30 5.00 -3.70 5.76
CA ILE A 30 4.67 -4.25 7.09
C ILE A 30 5.62 -3.69 8.14
N GLU A 31 6.94 -3.78 7.90
CA GLU A 31 7.95 -3.24 8.80
C GLU A 31 7.79 -1.74 9.01
N TYR A 32 7.45 -1.01 7.94
CA TYR A 32 7.12 0.40 8.01
C TYR A 32 5.93 0.69 8.94
N CYS A 33 4.82 -0.05 8.78
CA CYS A 33 3.64 0.11 9.62
C CYS A 33 3.93 -0.20 11.10
N GLN A 34 4.78 -1.19 11.38
CA GLN A 34 5.20 -1.53 12.75
C GLN A 34 5.95 -0.40 13.44
N ARG A 35 6.66 0.47 12.70
CA ARG A 35 7.34 1.65 13.26
C ARG A 35 6.36 2.75 13.68
N GLY A 36 5.12 2.74 13.18
CA GLY A 36 4.03 3.63 13.62
C GLY A 36 4.22 5.12 13.33
N LYS A 37 5.23 5.51 12.55
CA LYS A 37 5.54 6.91 12.23
C LYS A 37 5.22 7.22 10.77
N GLU A 38 4.44 8.27 10.53
CA GLU A 38 4.22 8.79 9.18
C GLU A 38 5.52 9.35 8.60
N VAL A 39 5.88 8.89 7.41
CA VAL A 39 7.05 9.34 6.64
C VAL A 39 6.57 9.66 5.22
N ASN A 40 7.03 10.81 4.69
CA ASN A 40 6.75 11.26 3.32
C ASN A 40 5.25 11.27 2.96
N GLY A 41 4.37 11.57 3.94
CA GLY A 41 2.92 11.65 3.73
C GLY A 41 2.22 10.31 3.49
N VAL A 42 2.87 9.18 3.79
CA VAL A 42 2.24 7.85 3.78
C VAL A 42 1.85 7.45 5.19
N ARG A 43 0.56 7.23 5.46
CA ARG A 43 0.14 6.82 6.80
C ARG A 43 0.61 5.38 7.10
N PRO A 44 1.19 5.08 8.29
CA PRO A 44 1.65 3.74 8.68
C PRO A 44 0.47 2.86 9.11
N VAL A 45 -0.58 2.81 8.28
CA VAL A 45 -1.79 2.02 8.52
C VAL A 45 -1.87 0.96 7.44
N LEU A 46 -2.01 -0.29 7.87
CA LEU A 46 -2.03 -1.45 7.01
C LEU A 46 -3.31 -1.48 6.14
N ASN A 47 -3.26 -0.86 4.97
CA ASN A 47 -4.33 -0.88 3.98
C ASN A 47 -3.79 -0.77 2.54
N PRO A 48 -4.58 -1.14 1.52
CA PRO A 48 -4.11 -1.18 0.13
C PRO A 48 -3.71 0.19 -0.44
N VAL A 49 -4.38 1.28 -0.03
CA VAL A 49 -4.07 2.64 -0.48
C VAL A 49 -2.67 3.04 -0.03
N ASN A 50 -2.34 2.79 1.24
CA ASN A 50 -1.04 3.11 1.80
C ASN A 50 0.06 2.18 1.27
N LEU A 51 -0.24 0.91 1.02
CA LEU A 51 0.70 0.00 0.35
C LEU A 51 1.02 0.49 -1.07
N TYR A 52 0.01 0.93 -1.82
CA TYR A 52 0.19 1.50 -3.15
C TYR A 52 1.05 2.79 -3.10
N ALA A 53 0.72 3.68 -2.16
CA ALA A 53 1.44 4.92 -1.94
C ALA A 53 2.92 4.67 -1.59
N PHE A 54 3.16 3.75 -0.64
CA PHE A 54 4.48 3.34 -0.21
C PHE A 54 5.32 2.77 -1.35
N GLY A 55 4.77 1.81 -2.12
CA GLY A 55 5.49 1.16 -3.21
C GLY A 55 5.86 2.09 -4.36
N LEU A 56 5.15 3.21 -4.53
CA LEU A 56 5.41 4.21 -5.57
C LEU A 56 6.08 5.48 -5.04
N SER A 57 6.40 5.55 -3.75
CA SER A 57 6.96 6.74 -3.11
C SER A 57 6.12 8.01 -3.34
N ILE A 58 4.79 7.87 -3.31
CA ILE A 58 3.83 8.98 -3.37
C ILE A 58 3.10 9.11 -2.02
N THR A 59 2.44 10.24 -1.79
CA THR A 59 1.63 10.44 -0.58
C THR A 59 0.36 9.60 -0.59
N THR A 60 -0.19 9.30 0.59
CA THR A 60 -1.53 8.68 0.71
C THR A 60 -2.60 9.50 -0.01
N LEU A 61 -2.49 10.84 0.02
CA LEU A 61 -3.44 11.73 -0.64
C LEU A 61 -3.42 11.57 -2.16
N GLU A 62 -2.23 11.48 -2.76
CA GLU A 62 -2.07 11.23 -4.21
C GLU A 62 -2.64 9.86 -4.60
N ALA A 63 -2.35 8.81 -3.83
CA ALA A 63 -2.93 7.49 -4.04
C ALA A 63 -4.47 7.49 -3.96
N MET A 64 -5.06 8.30 -3.08
CA MET A 64 -6.51 8.48 -3.01
C MET A 64 -7.08 9.23 -4.22
N LYS A 65 -6.39 10.27 -4.72
CA LYS A 65 -6.81 11.01 -5.92
C LYS A 65 -6.85 10.08 -7.13
N ILE A 66 -5.77 9.31 -7.36
CA ILE A 66 -5.69 8.31 -8.44
C ILE A 66 -6.84 7.31 -8.38
N TYR A 67 -7.22 6.86 -7.19
CA TYR A 67 -8.34 5.94 -7.02
C TYR A 67 -9.70 6.57 -7.35
N ARG A 68 -9.91 7.85 -7.01
CA ARG A 68 -11.16 8.57 -7.29
C ARG A 68 -11.35 8.94 -8.75
N GLU A 69 -10.27 9.09 -9.50
CA GLU A 69 -10.27 9.48 -10.91
C GLU A 69 -10.46 8.29 -11.86
N ARG A 70 -10.62 7.07 -11.33
CA ARG A 70 -10.88 5.83 -12.06
C ARG A 70 -12.30 5.35 -11.87
#